data_AF-A0AAW6JNR7-F1
#
_entry.id   AF-A0AAW6JNR7-F1
#
_cell.length_a   1.000
_cell.length_b   1.000
_cell.length_c   1.000
_cell.angle_alpha   90.00
_cell.angle_beta   90.00
_cell.angle_gamma   90.00
#
_symmetry.space_group_name_H-M   'P 1'
#
loop_
_entity.id
_entity.type
_entity.pdbx_description
1 polymer ?
#
loop_
_entity_poly.entity_id
_entity_poly.type
_entity_poly.pdbx_seq_one_letter_code
_entity_poly.pdbx_strand_id
1 'polypeptide(L)'
;MTNLYDKDYAYWAEEMAEKLQQRQFHELDIENLVEEIKDLSKRERDKLLSSLSLIIHHLLKWDYQPKKRSRSWQITIKRERNNIAFYLEDSPSLQKYLADDWLKKVYLNASLDATKETDLDFPLDCPYDITEVLNRDIELD
;
A
#
# COMPACT_ATOMS: atom_id res chain seq x y z
N MET A 1 22.82 -23.22 12.36
CA MET A 1 23.78 -22.55 11.47
C MET A 1 23.00 -21.50 10.72
N THR A 2 23.38 -20.22 10.80
CA THR A 2 22.71 -19.15 10.04
C THR A 2 22.99 -19.33 8.55
N ASN A 3 21.93 -19.45 7.75
CA ASN A 3 21.98 -19.62 6.30
C ASN A 3 22.54 -18.33 5.66
N LEU A 4 23.10 -18.42 4.44
CA LEU A 4 23.54 -17.24 3.68
C LEU A 4 22.40 -16.22 3.53
N TYR A 5 21.16 -16.69 3.36
CA TYR A 5 19.95 -15.89 3.39
C TYR A 5 19.87 -14.93 4.61
N ASP A 6 20.15 -15.43 5.82
CA ASP A 6 20.07 -14.63 7.05
C ASP A 6 21.29 -13.71 7.26
N LYS A 7 22.44 -14.07 6.68
CA LYS A 7 23.71 -13.39 6.91
C LYS A 7 23.98 -12.28 5.91
N ASP A 8 23.65 -12.54 4.65
CA ASP A 8 23.88 -11.63 3.53
C ASP A 8 22.81 -11.88 2.46
N TYR A 9 21.62 -11.31 2.71
CA TYR A 9 20.46 -11.43 1.85
C TYR A 9 20.75 -10.98 0.41
N ALA A 10 21.53 -9.91 0.24
CA ALA A 10 21.83 -9.36 -1.08
C ALA A 10 22.67 -10.34 -1.89
N TYR A 11 23.75 -10.86 -1.30
CA TYR A 11 24.59 -11.86 -1.95
C TYR A 11 23.82 -13.17 -2.21
N TRP A 12 22.99 -13.62 -1.27
CA TRP A 12 22.11 -14.77 -1.48
C TRP A 12 21.19 -14.58 -2.69
N ALA A 13 20.55 -13.40 -2.82
CA ALA A 13 19.63 -13.13 -3.91
C ALA A 13 20.34 -13.11 -5.28
N GLU A 14 21.54 -12.52 -5.35
CA GLU A 14 22.39 -12.55 -6.54
C GLU A 14 22.78 -13.99 -6.92
N GLU A 15 23.25 -14.79 -5.94
CA GLU A 15 23.63 -16.19 -6.16
C GLU A 15 22.45 -17.04 -6.66
N MET A 16 21.25 -16.87 -6.08
CA MET A 16 20.06 -17.59 -6.51
C MET A 16 19.65 -17.20 -7.94
N ALA A 17 19.77 -15.93 -8.32
CA ALA A 17 19.49 -15.47 -9.67
C ALA A 17 20.49 -16.05 -10.69
N GLU A 18 21.78 -16.09 -10.36
CA GLU A 18 22.81 -16.72 -11.20
C GLU A 18 22.55 -18.21 -11.38
N LYS A 19 22.26 -18.94 -10.29
CA LYS A 19 21.95 -20.38 -10.33
C LYS A 19 20.70 -20.66 -11.16
N LEU A 20 19.66 -19.83 -11.07
CA LEU A 20 18.48 -19.91 -11.93
C LEU A 20 18.84 -19.71 -13.41
N GLN A 21 19.65 -18.71 -13.72
CA GLN A 21 20.09 -18.41 -15.09
C GLN A 21 20.92 -19.55 -15.69
N GLN A 22 21.80 -20.17 -14.89
CA GLN A 22 22.62 -21.32 -15.27
C GLN A 22 21.87 -22.66 -15.24
N ARG A 23 20.59 -22.66 -14.85
CA ARG A 23 19.74 -23.86 -14.70
C ARG A 23 20.28 -24.87 -13.68
N GLN A 24 21.01 -24.40 -12.67
CA GLN A 24 21.52 -25.21 -11.55
C GLN A 24 20.44 -25.44 -10.50
N PHE A 25 19.30 -26.00 -10.90
CA PHE A 25 18.10 -26.09 -10.04
C PHE A 25 18.30 -26.90 -8.76
N HIS A 26 19.27 -27.82 -8.75
CA HIS A 26 19.60 -28.66 -7.60
C HIS A 26 20.35 -27.90 -6.49
N GLU A 27 20.86 -26.70 -6.77
CA GLU A 27 21.60 -25.85 -5.82
C GLU A 27 20.76 -24.68 -5.29
N LEU A 28 19.49 -24.60 -5.69
CA LEU A 28 18.59 -23.52 -5.30
C LEU A 28 18.07 -23.73 -3.87
N ASP A 29 18.02 -22.62 -3.13
CA ASP A 29 17.35 -22.52 -1.86
C ASP A 29 15.83 -22.34 -2.07
N ILE A 30 15.16 -23.43 -2.43
CA ILE A 30 13.74 -23.42 -2.84
C ILE A 30 12.82 -22.90 -1.73
N GLU A 31 13.11 -23.19 -0.46
CA GLU A 31 12.28 -22.76 0.67
C GLU A 31 12.25 -21.22 0.76
N ASN A 32 13.43 -20.59 0.79
CA ASN A 32 13.52 -19.13 0.86
C ASN A 32 13.05 -18.45 -0.44
N LEU A 33 13.29 -19.05 -1.61
CA LEU A 33 12.77 -18.53 -2.88
C LEU A 33 11.24 -18.51 -2.94
N VAL A 34 10.58 -19.55 -2.44
CA VAL A 34 9.11 -19.61 -2.38
C VAL A 34 8.56 -18.51 -1.48
N GLU A 35 9.18 -18.29 -0.32
CA GLU A 35 8.78 -17.21 0.58
C GLU A 35 8.98 -15.84 -0.07
N GLU A 36 10.11 -15.59 -0.74
CA GLU A 36 10.33 -14.32 -1.43
C GLU A 36 9.31 -14.06 -2.55
N ILE A 37 8.91 -15.09 -3.29
CA ILE A 37 7.87 -14.96 -4.32
C ILE A 37 6.50 -14.61 -3.69
N LYS A 38 6.15 -15.25 -2.57
CA LYS A 38 4.92 -14.90 -1.83
C LYS A 38 4.98 -13.46 -1.31
N ASP A 39 6.14 -13.06 -0.80
CA ASP A 39 6.35 -11.73 -0.26
C ASP A 39 6.34 -10.66 -1.36
N LEU A 40 6.78 -10.95 -2.59
CA LEU A 40 6.61 -10.02 -3.73
C LEU A 40 5.13 -9.66 -3.93
N SER A 41 4.24 -10.65 -4.01
CA SER A 41 2.81 -10.38 -4.19
C SER A 41 2.21 -9.63 -3.00
N LYS A 42 2.68 -9.92 -1.78
CA LYS A 42 2.27 -9.24 -0.56
C LYS A 42 2.70 -7.77 -0.54
N ARG A 43 3.96 -7.48 -0.91
CA ARG A 43 4.52 -6.13 -0.99
C ARG A 43 3.74 -5.25 -1.97
N GLU A 44 3.40 -5.76 -3.15
CA GLU A 44 2.62 -4.99 -4.13
C GLU A 44 1.20 -4.68 -3.64
N ARG A 45 0.53 -5.65 -3.00
CA ARG A 45 -0.75 -5.39 -2.33
C ARG A 45 -0.60 -4.33 -1.24
N ASP A 46 0.40 -4.46 -0.37
CA ASP A 46 0.55 -3.60 0.79
C ASP A 46 0.88 -2.15 0.37
N LYS A 47 1.60 -1.93 -0.74
CA LYS A 47 1.77 -0.60 -1.37
C LYS A 47 0.42 0.03 -1.75
N LEU A 48 -0.42 -0.70 -2.47
CA LEU A 48 -1.76 -0.24 -2.85
C LEU A 48 -2.60 0.12 -1.63
N LEU A 49 -2.66 -0.78 -0.63
CA LEU A 49 -3.43 -0.56 0.59
C LEU A 49 -2.91 0.65 1.40
N SER A 50 -1.59 0.87 1.39
CA SER A 50 -0.97 2.03 2.06
C SER A 50 -1.36 3.35 1.37
N SER A 51 -1.35 3.40 0.05
CA SER A 51 -1.83 4.58 -0.70
C SER A 51 -3.30 4.85 -0.44
N LEU A 52 -4.16 3.82 -0.45
CA LEU A 52 -5.58 3.96 -0.07
C LEU A 52 -5.73 4.52 1.36
N SER A 53 -4.96 3.98 2.31
CA SER A 53 -4.99 4.43 3.71
C SER A 53 -4.64 5.91 3.83
N LEU A 54 -3.59 6.35 3.14
CA LEU A 54 -3.12 7.72 3.21
C LEU A 54 -4.11 8.69 2.55
N ILE A 55 -4.76 8.30 1.45
CA ILE A 55 -5.83 9.10 0.85
C ILE A 55 -6.98 9.25 1.84
N ILE A 56 -7.48 8.16 2.41
CA ILE A 56 -8.60 8.18 3.37
C ILE A 56 -8.25 9.03 4.60
N HIS A 57 -7.05 8.87 5.15
CA HIS A 57 -6.54 9.70 6.26
C HIS A 57 -6.64 11.19 5.95
N HIS A 58 -6.21 11.59 4.76
CA HIS A 58 -6.30 12.99 4.34
C HIS A 58 -7.72 13.42 3.97
N LEU A 59 -8.59 12.56 3.45
CA LEU A 59 -10.00 12.86 3.21
C LEU A 59 -10.75 13.11 4.53
N LEU A 60 -10.49 12.31 5.57
CA LEU A 60 -11.03 12.53 6.90
C LEU A 60 -10.62 13.90 7.44
N LYS A 61 -9.33 14.21 7.39
CA LYS A 61 -8.84 15.54 7.80
C LYS A 61 -9.43 16.66 6.95
N TRP A 62 -9.62 16.42 5.66
CA TRP A 62 -10.20 17.38 4.73
C TRP A 62 -11.66 17.72 5.10
N ASP A 63 -12.45 16.71 5.45
CA ASP A 63 -13.87 16.88 5.76
C ASP A 63 -14.10 17.45 7.15
N TYR A 64 -13.33 16.98 8.14
CA TYR A 64 -13.54 17.30 9.55
C TYR A 64 -12.71 18.50 10.03
N GLN A 65 -11.70 18.94 9.26
CA GLN A 65 -10.90 20.13 9.57
C GLN A 65 -10.87 21.14 8.41
N PRO A 66 -12.02 21.70 7.99
CA PRO A 66 -12.10 22.60 6.83
C PRO A 66 -11.17 23.81 6.93
N LYS A 67 -10.97 24.35 8.14
CA LYS A 67 -10.07 25.49 8.39
C LYS A 67 -8.58 25.16 8.29
N LYS A 68 -8.21 23.87 8.24
CA LYS A 68 -6.83 23.39 8.14
C LYS A 68 -6.51 22.77 6.77
N ARG A 69 -7.48 22.77 5.83
CA ARG A 69 -7.26 22.32 4.45
C ARG A 69 -6.04 23.03 3.89
N SER A 70 -5.16 22.25 3.28
CA SER A 70 -3.88 22.75 2.81
C SER A 70 -3.52 22.16 1.47
N ARG A 71 -2.68 22.88 0.73
CA ARG A 71 -2.13 22.41 -0.54
C ARG A 71 -1.31 21.15 -0.36
N SER A 72 -0.65 20.98 0.77
CA SER A 72 0.09 19.76 1.10
C SER A 72 -0.82 18.54 1.12
N TRP A 73 -1.98 18.61 1.81
CA TRP A 73 -2.93 17.49 1.86
C TRP A 73 -3.50 17.16 0.48
N GLN A 74 -3.87 18.19 -0.29
CA GLN A 74 -4.35 18.02 -1.67
C GLN A 74 -3.29 17.34 -2.56
N ILE A 75 -2.03 17.78 -2.48
CA ILE A 75 -0.92 17.20 -3.24
C ILE A 75 -0.73 15.73 -2.85
N THR A 76 -0.76 15.40 -1.57
CA THR A 76 -0.63 14.01 -1.12
C THR A 76 -1.75 13.13 -1.67
N ILE A 77 -3.02 13.57 -1.57
CA ILE A 77 -4.16 12.82 -2.13
C ILE A 77 -3.96 12.57 -3.64
N LYS A 78 -3.61 13.61 -4.40
CA LYS A 78 -3.39 13.49 -5.86
C LYS A 78 -2.22 12.57 -6.19
N ARG A 79 -1.11 12.67 -5.46
CA ARG A 79 0.06 11.80 -5.63
C ARG A 79 -0.30 10.34 -5.39
N GLU A 80 -0.99 10.04 -4.29
CA GLU A 80 -1.34 8.66 -3.98
C GLU A 80 -2.37 8.08 -4.95
N ARG A 81 -3.30 8.88 -5.48
CA ARG A 81 -4.20 8.43 -6.56
C ARG A 81 -3.43 8.06 -7.83
N ASN A 82 -2.41 8.86 -8.20
CA ASN A 82 -1.53 8.52 -9.32
C ASN A 82 -0.72 7.24 -9.05
N ASN A 83 -0.18 7.08 -7.83
CA ASN A 83 0.51 5.85 -7.43
C ASN A 83 -0.40 4.63 -7.60
N ILE A 84 -1.65 4.71 -7.13
CA ILE A 84 -2.64 3.64 -7.30
C ILE A 84 -2.86 3.33 -8.78
N ALA A 85 -3.03 4.35 -9.63
CA ALA A 85 -3.18 4.14 -11.07
C ALA A 85 -1.99 3.37 -11.67
N PHE A 86 -0.75 3.76 -11.32
CA PHE A 86 0.46 3.05 -11.76
C PHE A 86 0.51 1.61 -11.24
N TYR A 87 0.20 1.38 -9.96
CA TYR A 87 0.21 0.02 -9.40
C TYR A 87 -0.81 -0.90 -10.08
N LEU A 88 -1.97 -0.37 -10.46
CA LEU A 88 -3.01 -1.14 -11.17
C LEU A 88 -2.66 -1.38 -12.64
N GLU A 89 -1.91 -0.47 -13.26
CA GLU A 89 -1.36 -0.64 -14.61
C GLU A 89 -0.30 -1.75 -14.62
N ASP A 90 0.67 -1.69 -13.70
CA ASP A 90 1.74 -2.69 -13.58
C ASP A 90 1.22 -4.06 -13.11
N SER A 91 0.16 -4.07 -12.28
CA SER A 91 -0.39 -5.28 -11.69
C SER A 91 -1.92 -5.27 -11.63
N PRO A 92 -2.62 -5.55 -12.76
CA PRO A 92 -4.08 -5.52 -12.83
C PRO A 92 -4.79 -6.44 -11.83
N SER A 93 -4.14 -7.53 -11.40
CA SER A 93 -4.68 -8.44 -10.38
C SER A 93 -4.89 -7.79 -9.01
N LEU A 94 -4.30 -6.61 -8.76
CA LEU A 94 -4.51 -5.84 -7.54
C LEU A 94 -5.89 -5.19 -7.47
N GLN A 95 -6.64 -5.06 -8.58
CA GLN A 95 -7.99 -4.49 -8.59
C GLN A 95 -8.95 -5.16 -7.60
N LYS A 96 -8.76 -6.46 -7.31
CA LYS A 96 -9.55 -7.19 -6.31
C LYS A 96 -9.46 -6.61 -4.88
N TYR A 97 -8.41 -5.85 -4.58
CA TYR A 97 -8.21 -5.20 -3.28
C TYR A 97 -8.88 -3.83 -3.17
N LEU A 98 -9.56 -3.38 -4.24
CA LEU A 98 -10.41 -2.18 -4.23
C LEU A 98 -11.84 -2.46 -3.73
N ALA A 99 -12.15 -3.72 -3.40
CA ALA A 99 -13.46 -4.14 -2.90
C ALA A 99 -13.75 -3.57 -1.50
N ASP A 100 -15.04 -3.42 -1.17
CA ASP A 100 -15.51 -2.80 0.07
C ASP A 100 -14.92 -3.41 1.35
N ASP A 101 -14.74 -4.73 1.40
CA ASP A 101 -14.16 -5.39 2.58
C ASP A 101 -12.71 -4.98 2.85
N TRP A 102 -11.95 -4.67 1.79
CA TRP A 102 -10.60 -4.12 1.93
C TRP A 102 -10.65 -2.65 2.27
N LEU A 103 -11.57 -1.90 1.66
CA LEU A 103 -11.76 -0.48 1.97
C LEU A 103 -12.08 -0.27 3.46
N LYS A 104 -12.97 -1.08 4.04
CA LYS A 104 -13.29 -1.06 5.48
C LYS A 104 -12.07 -1.34 6.37
N LYS A 105 -11.23 -2.30 5.99
CA LYS A 105 -10.00 -2.63 6.74
C LYS A 105 -9.00 -1.48 6.69
N VAL A 106 -8.81 -0.89 5.51
CA VAL A 106 -7.92 0.25 5.32
C VAL A 106 -8.43 1.47 6.07
N TYR A 107 -9.73 1.73 6.03
CA TYR A 107 -10.39 2.81 6.75
C TYR A 107 -10.09 2.77 8.25
N LEU A 108 -10.17 1.59 8.88
CA LEU A 108 -9.90 1.46 10.31
C LEU A 108 -8.50 1.97 10.69
N ASN A 109 -7.49 1.64 9.89
CA ASN A 109 -6.13 2.12 10.16
C ASN A 109 -6.01 3.63 9.90
N ALA A 110 -6.57 4.10 8.79
CA ALA A 110 -6.55 5.51 8.42
C ALA A 110 -7.28 6.39 9.46
N SER A 111 -8.40 5.93 10.01
CA SER A 111 -9.15 6.68 11.02
C SER A 111 -8.39 6.73 12.34
N LEU A 112 -7.76 5.63 12.77
CA LEU A 112 -6.92 5.61 13.97
C LEU A 112 -5.74 6.57 13.85
N ASP A 113 -5.07 6.61 12.69
CA ASP A 113 -3.96 7.53 12.47
C ASP A 113 -4.43 8.99 12.38
N ALA A 114 -5.57 9.25 11.75
CA ALA A 114 -6.18 10.57 11.74
C ALA A 114 -6.57 11.03 13.15
N THR A 115 -7.12 10.14 13.98
CA THR A 115 -7.48 10.45 15.37
C THR A 115 -6.24 10.82 16.16
N LYS A 116 -5.15 10.05 16.05
CA LYS A 116 -3.87 10.38 16.72
C LYS A 116 -3.30 11.74 16.30
N GLU A 117 -3.47 12.14 15.04
CA GLU A 117 -2.93 13.41 14.55
C GLU A 117 -3.82 14.62 14.90
N THR A 118 -5.14 14.39 15.07
CA THR A 118 -6.12 15.48 15.13
C THR A 118 -6.86 15.60 16.45
N ASP A 119 -6.80 14.58 17.31
CA ASP A 119 -7.63 14.41 18.51
C ASP A 119 -9.15 14.44 18.21
N LEU A 120 -9.56 14.05 17.00
CA LEU A 120 -10.95 13.96 16.57
C LEU A 120 -11.43 12.50 16.50
N ASP A 121 -12.70 12.30 16.81
CA ASP A 121 -13.41 11.04 16.57
C ASP A 121 -14.00 11.02 15.16
N PHE A 122 -13.87 9.88 14.48
CA PHE A 122 -14.43 9.64 13.15
C PHE A 122 -15.52 8.56 13.20
N PRO A 123 -16.38 8.46 12.17
CA PRO A 123 -17.43 7.45 12.10
C PRO A 123 -16.90 6.01 12.26
N LEU A 124 -17.71 5.11 12.80
CA LEU A 124 -17.33 3.70 12.96
C LEU A 124 -17.19 2.99 11.60
N ASP A 125 -18.10 3.31 10.67
CA ASP A 125 -18.09 2.80 9.30
C ASP A 125 -17.41 3.79 8.35
N CYS A 126 -16.75 3.26 7.31
CA CYS A 126 -16.13 4.09 6.28
C CYS A 126 -17.18 4.95 5.58
N PRO A 127 -17.07 6.29 5.62
CA PRO A 127 -18.05 7.18 4.98
C PRO A 127 -17.84 7.32 3.47
N TYR A 128 -16.75 6.74 2.93
CA TYR A 128 -16.36 6.86 1.54
C TYR A 128 -16.55 5.54 0.82
N ASP A 129 -17.03 5.61 -0.42
CA ASP A 129 -16.85 4.51 -1.38
C ASP A 129 -15.51 4.62 -2.12
N ILE A 130 -15.15 3.57 -2.86
CA ILE A 130 -13.88 3.56 -3.59
C ILE A 130 -13.81 4.63 -4.69
N THR A 131 -14.95 5.00 -5.28
CA THR A 131 -15.01 6.02 -6.33
C THR A 131 -14.69 7.40 -5.73
N GLU A 132 -15.20 7.70 -4.55
CA GLU A 132 -14.86 8.92 -3.81
C GLU A 132 -13.37 8.94 -3.43
N VAL A 133 -12.85 7.84 -2.91
CA VAL A 133 -11.43 7.74 -2.56
C VAL A 133 -10.54 8.02 -3.78
N LEU A 134 -10.86 7.44 -4.93
CA LEU A 134 -10.03 7.57 -6.13
C LEU A 134 -10.26 8.87 -6.92
N ASN A 135 -11.48 9.40 -6.92
CA ASN A 135 -11.87 10.42 -7.91
C ASN A 135 -12.49 11.68 -7.32
N ARG A 136 -12.83 11.73 -6.03
CA ARG A 136 -13.45 12.93 -5.44
C ARG A 136 -12.59 14.17 -5.68
N ASP A 137 -13.19 15.23 -6.20
CA ASP A 137 -12.49 16.51 -6.36
C ASP A 137 -12.14 17.14 -5.01
N ILE A 138 -10.90 17.63 -4.92
CA ILE A 138 -10.33 18.25 -3.74
C ILE A 138 -9.80 19.61 -4.17
N GLU A 139 -10.58 20.66 -3.96
CA GLU A 139 -10.25 22.03 -4.38
C GLU A 139 -10.01 22.93 -3.17
N LEU A 140 -8.98 23.77 -3.25
CA LEU A 140 -8.79 24.85 -2.29
C LEU A 140 -9.51 26.07 -2.86
N ASP A 141 -10.38 26.67 -2.05
CA ASP A 141 -11.01 27.96 -2.33
C ASP A 141 -9.95 29.07 -2.53
#